data_AF-A0A016W7J8-F1
#
_entry.id   AF-A0A016W7J8-F1
#
_cell.length_a   1.000
_cell.length_b   1.000
_cell.length_c   1.000
_cell.angle_alpha   90.00
_cell.angle_beta   90.00
_cell.angle_gamma   90.00
#
_symmetry.space_group_name_H-M   'P 1'
#
loop_
_entity.id
_entity.type
_entity.pdbx_description
1 polymer ?
#
loop_
_entity_poly.entity_id
_entity_poly.type
_entity_poly.pdbx_seq_one_letter_code
_entity_poly.pdbx_strand_id
1 'polypeptide(L)' 'MKMKRFHVALVAGPNTLYAIGGSDVPSMEVYHEATDEWEFLPLPDNFPLRGAGAVALPMPVDELLNRA' A
#
# COMPACT_ATOMS: atom_id res chain seq x y z
N MET A 1 12.34 -10.72 -2.19
CA MET A 1 11.70 -11.96 -1.72
C MET A 1 10.26 -11.95 -2.23
N LYS A 2 9.78 -13.01 -2.90
CA LYS A 2 8.39 -13.08 -3.39
C LYS A 2 7.52 -13.79 -2.34
N MET A 3 6.51 -13.12 -1.80
CA MET A 3 5.58 -13.71 -0.83
C MET A 3 4.17 -13.80 -1.40
N LYS A 4 3.47 -14.91 -1.10
CA LYS A 4 2.06 -15.06 -1.45
C LYS A 4 1.21 -14.35 -0.41
N ARG A 5 0.35 -13.43 -0.86
CA ARG A 5 -0.56 -12.66 -0.01
C ARG A 5 -2.01 -13.05 -0.29
N PHE A 6 -2.79 -13.32 0.76
CA PHE A 6 -4.24 -13.49 0.67
C PHE A 6 -4.93 -12.51 1.63
N HIS A 7 -6.16 -12.10 1.30
CA HIS A 7 -6.90 -11.02 1.97
C HIS A 7 -6.15 -9.68 2.01
N VAL A 8 -5.30 -9.45 1.00
CA VAL A 8 -4.52 -8.23 0.80
C VAL A 8 -5.41 -7.10 0.28
N ALA A 9 -5.18 -5.89 0.75
CA ALA A 9 -5.79 -4.70 0.16
C ALA A 9 -4.95 -4.26 -1.03
N LEU A 10 -5.58 -4.00 -2.18
CA LEU A 10 -4.90 -3.54 -3.39
C LEU A 10 -5.47 -2.18 -3.80
N VAL A 11 -4.59 -1.20 -4.02
CA VAL A 11 -4.96 0.12 -4.53
C VAL A 11 -3.98 0.57 -5.60
N ALA A 12 -4.51 1.15 -6.68
CA ALA A 12 -3.74 1.74 -7.75
C ALA A 12 -3.63 3.26 -7.55
N GLY A 13 -2.42 3.78 -7.68
CA GLY A 13 -2.12 5.20 -7.87
C GLY A 13 -1.69 5.49 -9.30
N PRO A 14 -1.23 6.72 -9.61
CA PRO A 14 -0.86 7.12 -10.97
C PRO A 14 0.21 6.26 -11.65
N ASN A 15 1.25 5.82 -10.93
CA ASN A 15 2.37 5.01 -11.46
C ASN A 15 2.80 3.91 -10.50
N THR A 16 1.89 3.50 -9.61
CA THR A 16 2.21 2.64 -8.48
C THR A 16 1.05 1.74 -8.12
N LEU A 17 1.32 0.47 -7.79
CA LEU A 17 0.35 -0.41 -7.13
C LEU A 17 0.81 -0.68 -5.71
N TYR A 18 -0.11 -0.58 -4.75
CA TYR A 18 0.16 -0.88 -3.35
C TYR A 18 -0.59 -2.15 -2.96
N ALA A 19 0.17 -3.18 -2.57
CA ALA A 19 -0.33 -4.41 -1.96
C ALA A 19 -0.11 -4.33 -0.45
N ILE A 20 -1.16 -4.00 0.30
CA ILE A 20 -1.09 -3.61 1.71
C ILE A 20 -1.56 -4.78 2.60
N GLY A 21 -0.67 -5.26 3.49
CA GLY A 21 -0.96 -6.32 4.44
C GLY A 21 -1.21 -7.68 3.78
N GLY A 22 -2.14 -8.45 4.34
CA GLY A 22 -2.41 -9.83 3.96
C GLY A 22 -1.50 -10.85 4.67
N SER A 23 -1.93 -12.12 4.67
CA SER A 23 -1.16 -13.27 5.18
C SER A 23 -0.53 -13.11 6.58
N ASP A 24 -1.10 -12.25 7.44
CA ASP A 24 -0.56 -11.90 8.77
C ASP A 24 0.85 -11.31 8.75
N VAL A 25 1.24 -10.66 7.64
CA VAL A 25 2.53 -9.97 7.52
C VAL A 25 2.34 -8.46 7.67
N PRO A 26 2.98 -7.80 8.65
CA PRO A 26 2.90 -6.35 8.87
C PRO A 26 3.79 -5.60 7.86
N SER A 27 3.54 -5.82 6.58
CA SER A 27 4.25 -5.14 5.50
C SER A 27 3.36 -4.90 4.30
N MET A 28 3.81 -3.99 3.45
CA MET A 28 3.27 -3.79 2.12
C MET A 28 4.34 -4.04 1.06
N GLU A 29 3.88 -4.29 -0.16
CA GLU A 29 4.71 -4.27 -1.35
C GLU A 29 4.21 -3.16 -2.28
N VAL A 30 5.14 -2.41 -2.85
CA VAL A 30 4.88 -1.27 -3.73
C VAL A 30 5.48 -1.58 -5.09
N TYR A 31 4.63 -1.68 -6.11
CA TYR A 31 5.08 -1.87 -7.49
C TYR A 31 5.39 -0.52 -8.12
N HIS A 32 6.59 -0.35 -8.66
CA HIS A 32 7.01 0.83 -9.40
C HIS A 32 6.99 0.52 -10.90
N GLU A 33 6.09 1.15 -11.64
CA GLU A 33 5.94 0.92 -13.10
C GLU A 33 7.22 1.27 -13.87
N ALA A 34 7.94 2.32 -13.44
CA ALA A 34 9.13 2.83 -14.12
C ALA A 34 10.30 1.84 -14.13
N THR A 35 10.40 0.98 -13.11
CA THR A 35 11.50 0.00 -12.97
C THR A 35 11.02 -1.44 -13.15
N ASP A 36 9.71 -1.67 -13.22
CA ASP A 36 9.09 -3.00 -13.21
C ASP A 36 9.49 -3.83 -11.98
N GLU A 37 9.60 -3.18 -10.82
CA GLU A 37 10.06 -3.81 -9.58
C GLU A 37 9.08 -3.59 -8.43
N TRP A 38 9.07 -4.58 -7.52
CA TRP A 38 8.37 -4.49 -6.26
C TRP A 38 9.34 -4.14 -5.13
N GLU A 39 9.04 -3.06 -4.41
CA GLU A 39 9.71 -2.65 -3.18
C GLU A 39 8.94 -3.15 -1.96
N PHE A 40 9.64 -3.61 -0.93
CA PHE A 40 9.02 -4.08 0.30
C PHE A 40 9.16 -3.06 1.41
N LEU A 41 8.05 -2.65 2.02
CA LEU A 41 8.01 -1.64 3.08
C LEU A 41 7.29 -2.14 4.33
N PRO A 42 7.73 -1.76 5.55
CA PRO A 42 7.03 -2.10 6.77
C PRO A 42 5.70 -1.34 6.89
N LEU A 43 4.72 -1.95 7.56
CA LEU A 43 3.51 -1.25 8.00
C LEU A 43 3.67 -0.72 9.43
N PRO A 44 2.87 0.29 9.84
CA PRO A 44 2.81 0.72 11.23
C PRO A 44 2.40 -0.42 12.17
N ASP A 45 2.79 -0.29 13.44
CA ASP A 45 2.38 -1.22 14.48
C ASP A 45 0.85 -1.31 14.58
N ASN A 46 0.34 -2.52 14.85
CA ASN A 46 -1.09 -2.82 14.97
C ASN A 46 -1.93 -2.55 13.70
N PHE A 47 -1.34 -2.47 12.51
CA PHE A 47 -2.11 -2.41 11.26
C PHE A 47 -3.00 -3.65 11.09
N PRO A 48 -4.27 -3.51 10.64
CA PRO A 48 -5.15 -4.66 10.40
C PRO A 48 -4.66 -5.49 9.19
N LEU A 49 -4.04 -6.64 9.48
CA LEU A 49 -3.34 -7.45 8.47
C LEU A 49 -4.26 -8.26 7.54
N ARG A 50 -5.56 -8.34 7.83
CA ARG A 50 -6.52 -9.10 7.01
C ARG A 50 -7.78 -8.29 6.75
N GLY A 51 -8.23 -8.29 5.51
CA GLY A 51 -9.56 -7.77 5.13
C GLY A 51 -9.69 -6.26 5.21
N ALA A 52 -8.58 -5.52 5.28
CA ALA A 52 -8.59 -4.07 5.12
C ALA A 52 -9.07 -3.70 3.71
N GLY A 53 -9.82 -2.60 3.60
CA GLY A 53 -10.14 -1.95 2.32
C GLY A 53 -9.20 -0.77 2.07
N ALA A 54 -8.83 -0.53 0.82
CA ALA A 54 -8.03 0.63 0.43
C ALA A 54 -8.66 1.36 -0.75
N VAL A 55 -8.50 2.68 -0.79
CA VAL A 55 -8.96 3.54 -1.89
C VAL A 55 -8.00 4.71 -2.07
N ALA A 56 -7.71 5.08 -3.31
CA ALA A 56 -6.97 6.29 -3.64
C ALA A 56 -7.96 7.45 -3.70
N LEU A 57 -7.81 8.43 -2.81
CA LEU A 57 -8.63 9.64 -2.79
C LEU A 57 -7.84 10.78 -3.44
N PRO A 58 -8.37 11.44 -4.50
CA PRO A 58 -7.77 12.66 -4.98
C PRO A 58 -7.92 13.74 -3.91
N MET A 59 -6.81 14.33 -3.48
CA MET A 59 -6.80 15.44 -2.53
C MET A 59 -6.01 16.62 -3.12
N PRO A 60 -6.53 17.84 -3.11
CA PRO A 60 -5.76 19.03 -3.45
C PRO A 60 -4.54 19.17 -2.54
N VAL A 61 -3.39 19.56 -3.11
CA VAL A 61 -2.14 19.72 -2.35
C VAL A 61 -2.29 20.74 -1.22
N ASP A 62 -3.04 21.81 -1.45
CA ASP A 62 -3.29 22.85 -0.45
C ASP A 62 -4.04 22.29 0.78
N GLU A 63 -4.87 21.27 0.60
CA GLU A 63 -5.57 20.63 1.71
C GLU A 63 -4.66 19.66 2.49
N LEU A 64 -3.75 18.97 1.80
CA LEU A 64 -2.75 18.09 2.42
C LEU A 64 -1.80 18.87 3.33
N LEU A 65 -1.28 20.00 2.86
CA LEU A 65 -0.28 20.79 3.61
C LEU A 65 -0.83 21.40 4.90
N ASN A 66 -2.14 21.63 4.97
CA ASN A 66 -2.79 22.19 6.16
C ASN A 66 -3.15 21.12 7.21
N ARG A 67 -2.92 19.82 6.93
CA ARG A 67 -3.20 18.71 7.85
C ARG A 67 -1.94 18.03 8.41
N ALA A 68 -0.75 18.40 7.93
CA ALA A 68 0.54 17.90 8.38
C ALA A 68 1.08 18.71 9.56
#